data_AF-A0A2V9YMZ5-F1
#
_entry.id   AF-A0A2V9YMZ5-F1
#
_cell.length_a   1.000
_cell.length_b   1.000
_cell.length_c   1.000
_cell.angle_alpha   90.00
_cell.angle_beta   90.00
_cell.angle_gamma   90.00
#
_symmetry.space_group_name_H-M   'P 1'
#
loop_
_entity.id
_entity.type
_entity.pdbx_description
1 polymer ?
#
loop_
_entity_poly.entity_id
_entity_poly.type
_entity_poly.pdbx_seq_one_letter_code
_entity_poly.pdbx_strand_id
1 'polypeptide(L)'
;MLLGKFALKKALLLIFAVALATVLMVTFVLAAGEWRMIGQTEAGDKVSVSSVRVLKNNQRSALVRVEYKDPAQLPQGGPFVEMRARVRINCVSGAANPTTEWFYTRDHSGRFVVSKKANHDDQFGKSPEGGFGELVSKNICNETR
;
A
#
# COMPACT_ATOMS: atom_id res chain seq x y z
N MET A 1 37.06 -29.87 -33.89
CA MET A 1 36.54 -29.98 -32.50
C MET A 1 36.35 -28.63 -31.77
N LEU A 2 36.64 -27.47 -32.39
CA LEU A 2 36.51 -26.14 -31.77
C LEU A 2 35.13 -25.48 -31.99
N LEU A 3 34.44 -25.76 -33.11
CA LEU A 3 33.11 -25.18 -33.42
C LEU A 3 32.01 -25.58 -32.42
N GLY A 4 31.98 -26.85 -31.98
CA GLY A 4 30.95 -27.34 -31.04
C GLY A 4 31.04 -26.73 -29.64
N LYS A 5 32.26 -26.39 -29.18
CA LYS A 5 32.47 -25.77 -27.86
C LYS A 5 31.97 -24.32 -27.81
N PHE A 6 32.07 -23.59 -28.92
CA PHE A 6 31.56 -22.22 -29.02
C PHE A 6 30.03 -22.16 -29.10
N ALA A 7 29.41 -23.07 -29.84
CA ALA A 7 27.95 -23.21 -29.90
C ALA A 7 27.36 -23.59 -28.53
N LEU A 8 27.99 -24.54 -27.83
CA LEU A 8 27.55 -24.98 -26.50
C LEU A 8 27.67 -23.87 -25.45
N LYS A 9 28.74 -23.07 -25.47
CA LYS A 9 28.90 -21.92 -24.56
C LYS A 9 27.84 -20.85 -24.79
N LYS A 10 27.51 -20.54 -26.05
CA LYS A 10 26.44 -19.59 -26.39
C LYS A 10 25.07 -20.11 -25.98
N ALA A 11 24.78 -21.38 -26.22
CA ALA A 11 23.53 -22.01 -25.79
C ALA A 11 23.39 -21.97 -24.25
N LEU A 12 24.46 -22.28 -23.52
CA LEU A 12 24.47 -22.23 -22.06
C LEU A 12 24.25 -20.82 -21.51
N LEU A 13 24.89 -19.81 -22.13
CA LEU A 13 24.69 -18.39 -21.78
C LEU A 13 23.25 -17.93 -22.04
N LEU A 14 22.64 -18.37 -23.14
CA LEU A 14 21.25 -18.06 -23.46
C LEU A 14 20.28 -18.70 -22.46
N ILE A 15 20.49 -19.97 -22.13
CA ILE A 15 19.67 -20.67 -21.11
C ILE A 15 19.80 -19.98 -19.75
N PHE A 16 21.01 -19.60 -19.36
CA PHE A 16 21.25 -18.88 -18.11
C PHE A 16 20.60 -17.50 -18.11
N ALA A 17 20.70 -16.76 -19.21
CA ALA A 17 20.07 -15.44 -19.34
C ALA A 17 18.54 -15.53 -19.27
N VAL A 18 17.93 -16.53 -19.92
CA VAL A 18 16.48 -16.78 -19.87
C VAL A 18 16.06 -17.17 -18.46
N ALA A 19 16.78 -18.08 -17.80
CA ALA A 19 16.49 -18.49 -16.43
C ALA A 19 16.64 -17.33 -15.44
N LEU A 20 17.66 -16.48 -15.61
CA LEU A 20 17.85 -15.31 -14.78
C LEU A 20 16.74 -14.28 -15.00
N ALA A 21 16.34 -14.05 -16.25
CA ALA A 21 15.26 -13.13 -16.58
C ALA A 21 13.91 -13.59 -15.99
N THR A 22 13.60 -14.89 -16.01
CA THR A 22 12.37 -15.42 -15.41
C THR A 22 12.39 -15.31 -13.89
N VAL A 23 13.52 -15.61 -13.23
CA VAL A 23 13.67 -15.41 -11.78
C VAL A 23 13.55 -13.94 -11.40
N LEU A 24 14.12 -13.03 -12.19
CA LEU A 24 13.99 -11.59 -11.98
C LEU A 24 12.55 -11.11 -12.15
N MET A 25 11.82 -11.60 -13.16
CA MET A 25 10.39 -11.29 -13.34
C MET A 25 9.54 -11.77 -12.16
N VAL A 26 9.77 -13.00 -11.68
CA VAL A 26 9.02 -13.56 -10.54
C VAL A 26 9.31 -12.80 -9.25
N THR A 27 10.56 -12.39 -9.00
CA THR A 27 10.92 -11.63 -7.81
C THR A 27 10.41 -10.18 -7.85
N PHE A 28 10.34 -9.55 -9.03
CA PHE A 28 9.75 -8.22 -9.19
C PHE A 28 8.25 -8.17 -8.84
N VAL A 29 7.49 -9.20 -9.21
CA VAL A 29 6.04 -9.29 -8.89
C VAL A 29 5.81 -9.40 -7.38
N LEU A 30 6.71 -10.06 -6.66
CA LEU A 30 6.60 -10.24 -5.21
C LEU A 30 7.07 -9.01 -4.39
N ALA A 31 7.84 -8.10 -5.00
CA ALA A 31 8.40 -6.92 -4.33
C ALA A 31 7.52 -5.67 -4.42
N ALA A 32 6.57 -5.63 -5.36
CA ALA A 32 5.51 -4.63 -5.34
C ALA A 32 4.59 -4.98 -4.18
N GLY A 33 4.76 -4.33 -3.02
CA GLY A 33 3.92 -4.56 -1.84
C GLY A 33 2.45 -4.59 -2.27
N GLU A 34 1.87 -5.79 -2.25
CA GLU A 34 0.64 -6.07 -2.98
C GLU A 34 -0.49 -5.28 -2.32
N TRP A 35 -0.89 -4.20 -2.97
CA TRP A 35 -2.02 -3.39 -2.54
C TRP A 35 -3.29 -4.16 -2.88
N ARG A 36 -3.97 -4.65 -1.85
CA ARG A 36 -5.26 -5.33 -1.98
C ARG A 36 -6.38 -4.32 -1.82
N MET A 37 -7.23 -4.18 -2.84
CA MET A 37 -8.43 -3.36 -2.73
C MET A 37 -9.41 -4.00 -1.73
N ILE A 38 -9.88 -3.21 -0.77
CA ILE A 38 -10.79 -3.69 0.29
C ILE A 38 -12.20 -3.13 0.15
N GLY A 39 -12.38 -2.12 -0.70
CA GLY A 39 -13.69 -1.56 -1.02
C GLY A 39 -13.61 -0.12 -1.53
N GLN A 40 -14.76 0.54 -1.50
CA GLN A 40 -14.90 1.95 -1.84
C GLN A 40 -15.69 2.67 -0.74
N THR A 41 -15.45 3.96 -0.59
CA THR A 41 -16.19 4.84 0.32
C THR A 41 -17.50 5.27 -0.34
N GLU A 42 -18.42 5.90 0.41
CA GLU A 42 -19.67 6.43 -0.15
C GLU A 42 -19.42 7.51 -1.22
N ALA A 43 -18.31 8.26 -1.11
CA ALA A 43 -17.87 9.23 -2.11
C ALA A 43 -17.31 8.57 -3.40
N GLY A 44 -17.09 7.26 -3.39
CA GLY A 44 -16.51 6.50 -4.49
C GLY A 44 -14.98 6.40 -4.46
N ASP A 45 -14.33 6.77 -3.35
CA ASP A 45 -12.89 6.66 -3.21
C ASP A 45 -12.48 5.20 -3.04
N LYS A 46 -11.47 4.77 -3.79
CA LYS A 46 -10.98 3.39 -3.72
C LYS A 46 -10.04 3.22 -2.56
N VAL A 47 -10.28 2.21 -1.74
CA VAL A 47 -9.47 1.92 -0.55
C VAL A 47 -8.75 0.61 -0.73
N SER A 48 -7.43 0.65 -0.57
CA SER A 48 -6.56 -0.52 -0.63
C SER A 48 -5.65 -0.59 0.58
N VAL A 49 -5.22 -1.79 0.96
CA VAL A 49 -4.29 -2.03 2.06
C VAL A 49 -3.11 -2.86 1.61
N SER A 50 -1.95 -2.63 2.20
CA SER A 50 -0.81 -3.54 2.07
C SER A 50 -1.03 -4.80 2.93
N SER A 51 -0.05 -5.70 2.91
CA SER A 51 0.04 -6.79 3.88
C SER A 51 -0.11 -6.27 5.33
N VAL A 52 -0.90 -7.01 6.10
CA VAL A 52 -1.15 -6.75 7.51
C VAL A 52 -0.06 -7.40 8.36
N ARG A 53 0.47 -6.65 9.32
CA ARG A 53 1.41 -7.16 10.33
C ARG A 53 0.71 -7.23 11.67
N VAL A 54 0.72 -8.43 12.27
CA VAL A 54 0.27 -8.62 13.65
C VAL A 54 1.36 -8.11 14.61
N LEU A 55 0.95 -7.32 15.60
CA LEU A 55 1.80 -6.73 16.63
C LEU A 55 1.36 -7.23 18.02
N LYS A 56 2.10 -6.84 19.06
CA LYS A 56 1.74 -7.13 20.46
C LYS A 56 0.41 -6.49 20.84
N ASN A 57 -0.23 -6.98 21.91
CA ASN A 57 -1.45 -6.42 22.50
C ASN A 57 -2.63 -6.34 21.51
N ASN A 58 -2.77 -7.33 20.64
CA ASN A 58 -3.83 -7.41 19.62
C ASN A 58 -3.87 -6.21 18.67
N GLN A 59 -2.71 -5.58 18.46
CA GLN A 59 -2.56 -4.53 17.48
C GLN A 59 -2.21 -5.11 16.12
N ARG A 60 -2.64 -4.43 15.07
CA ARG A 60 -2.31 -4.75 13.68
C ARG A 60 -1.87 -3.51 12.96
N SER A 61 -0.90 -3.63 12.07
CA SER A 61 -0.40 -2.51 11.27
C SER A 61 -0.40 -2.82 9.78
N ALA A 62 -0.81 -1.85 8.98
CA ALA A 62 -0.77 -1.94 7.52
C ALA A 62 -0.52 -0.55 6.93
N LEU A 63 -0.12 -0.50 5.67
CA LEU A 63 -0.27 0.71 4.88
C LEU A 63 -1.67 0.72 4.28
N VAL A 64 -2.30 1.88 4.29
CA VAL A 64 -3.58 2.15 3.63
C VAL A 64 -3.30 3.10 2.48
N ARG A 65 -3.98 2.87 1.35
CA ARG A 65 -4.02 3.76 0.20
C ARG A 65 -5.47 4.10 -0.09
N VAL A 66 -5.74 5.40 -0.24
CA VAL A 66 -7.03 5.91 -0.70
C VAL A 66 -6.79 6.68 -1.97
N GLU A 67 -7.39 6.23 -3.05
CA GLU A 67 -7.44 6.94 -4.33
C GLU A 67 -8.76 7.66 -4.41
N TYR A 68 -8.71 8.99 -4.40
CA TYR A 68 -9.92 9.80 -4.40
C TYR A 68 -10.55 9.81 -5.78
N LYS A 69 -11.87 9.68 -5.84
CA LYS A 69 -12.61 9.78 -7.09
C LYS A 69 -12.45 11.16 -7.71
N ASP A 70 -12.62 12.19 -6.88
CA ASP A 70 -12.44 13.59 -7.21
C ASP A 70 -11.31 14.16 -6.34
N PRO A 71 -10.46 15.08 -6.85
CA PRO A 71 -9.37 15.64 -6.04
C PRO A 71 -9.91 16.26 -4.75
N ALA A 72 -9.43 15.75 -3.61
CA ALA A 72 -9.79 16.29 -2.31
C ALA A 72 -8.87 17.47 -1.96
N GLN A 73 -9.30 18.33 -1.03
CA GLN A 73 -8.56 19.53 -0.64
C GLN A 73 -8.31 19.57 0.86
N LEU A 74 -7.03 19.66 1.24
CA LEU A 74 -6.65 19.68 2.65
C LEU A 74 -6.64 21.11 3.14
N PRO A 75 -6.96 21.36 4.43
CA PRO A 75 -6.87 22.70 5.01
C PRO A 75 -5.47 23.34 4.88
N GLN A 76 -4.41 22.54 4.77
CA GLN A 76 -3.02 22.99 4.76
C GLN A 76 -2.33 22.83 3.39
N GLY A 77 -3.05 22.60 2.29
CA GLY A 77 -2.41 22.29 1.01
C GLY A 77 -3.27 22.46 -0.24
N GLY A 78 -2.66 22.16 -1.39
CA GLY A 78 -3.34 22.08 -2.68
C GLY A 78 -4.16 20.80 -2.84
N PRO A 79 -4.84 20.61 -3.99
CA PRO A 79 -5.61 19.40 -4.24
C PRO A 79 -4.73 18.16 -4.22
N PHE A 80 -5.31 17.04 -3.81
CA PHE A 80 -4.65 15.74 -3.73
C PHE A 80 -5.57 14.65 -4.29
N VAL A 81 -4.97 13.64 -4.92
CA VAL A 81 -5.68 12.54 -5.58
C VAL A 81 -5.45 11.20 -4.90
N GLU A 82 -4.46 11.14 -4.01
CA GLU A 82 -4.15 9.92 -3.27
C GLU A 82 -3.66 10.29 -1.86
N MET A 83 -4.07 9.48 -0.89
CA MET A 83 -3.52 9.48 0.47
C MET A 83 -2.95 8.09 0.77
N ARG A 84 -1.78 8.04 1.39
CA ARG A 84 -1.16 6.83 1.95
C ARG A 84 -0.91 7.01 3.43
N ALA A 85 -1.25 6.01 4.23
CA ALA A 85 -1.23 6.12 5.69
C ALA A 85 -0.74 4.81 6.32
N ARG A 86 0.24 4.86 7.22
CA ARG A 86 0.62 3.66 8.01
C ARG A 86 -0.22 3.56 9.27
N VAL A 87 -1.23 2.70 9.24
CA VAL A 87 -2.14 2.54 10.37
C VAL A 87 -1.65 1.52 11.37
N ARG A 88 -2.06 1.72 12.62
CA ARG A 88 -2.04 0.70 13.67
C ARG A 88 -3.43 0.68 14.31
N ILE A 89 -3.99 -0.50 14.52
CA ILE A 89 -5.38 -0.68 14.99
C ILE A 89 -5.37 -1.72 16.10
N ASN A 90 -6.03 -1.44 17.23
CA ASN A 90 -6.27 -2.44 18.27
C ASN A 90 -7.60 -3.16 17.97
N CYS A 91 -7.53 -4.48 17.78
CA CYS A 91 -8.68 -5.26 17.33
C CYS A 91 -9.53 -5.87 18.46
N VAL A 92 -9.16 -5.67 19.73
CA VAL A 92 -9.91 -6.24 20.87
C VAL A 92 -10.98 -5.30 21.40
N SER A 93 -10.68 -4.01 21.55
CA SER A 93 -11.68 -3.04 22.04
C SER A 93 -12.69 -2.61 20.99
N GLY A 94 -12.52 -3.02 19.72
CA GLY A 94 -13.23 -2.47 18.57
C GLY A 94 -12.89 -1.00 18.27
N ALA A 95 -12.14 -0.33 19.17
CA ALA A 95 -11.70 1.04 19.00
C ALA A 95 -10.48 1.09 18.08
N ALA A 96 -10.68 1.60 16.87
CA ALA A 96 -9.58 1.99 16.01
C ALA A 96 -8.80 3.11 16.71
N ASN A 97 -7.60 2.79 17.20
CA ASN A 97 -6.65 3.77 17.72
C ASN A 97 -5.60 4.04 16.65
N PRO A 98 -5.89 4.91 15.66
CA PRO A 98 -4.96 5.22 14.58
C PRO A 98 -3.70 5.87 15.14
N THR A 99 -2.54 5.21 15.01
CA THR A 99 -1.26 5.80 15.43
C THR A 99 -0.51 6.43 14.26
N THR A 100 -1.22 6.95 13.27
CA THR A 100 -0.78 6.88 11.87
C THR A 100 0.01 8.10 11.37
N GLU A 101 1.11 7.87 10.66
CA GLU A 101 1.73 8.87 9.79
C GLU A 101 1.09 8.82 8.38
N TRP A 102 0.86 10.01 7.80
CA TRP A 102 0.07 10.26 6.60
C TRP A 102 0.97 10.89 5.53
N PHE A 103 0.79 10.46 4.30
CA PHE A 103 1.45 10.98 3.12
C PHE A 103 0.39 11.30 2.08
N TYR A 104 0.43 12.50 1.52
CA TYR A 104 -0.51 12.94 0.49
C TYR A 104 0.22 13.13 -0.83
N THR A 105 -0.44 12.75 -1.92
CA THR A 105 0.06 12.88 -3.30
C THR A 105 -0.76 13.92 -4.06
N ARG A 106 -0.10 14.93 -4.65
CA ARG A 106 -0.78 16.07 -5.31
C ARG A 106 -1.42 15.69 -6.66
N ASP A 107 -0.81 14.76 -7.38
CA ASP A 107 -1.20 14.41 -8.75
C ASP A 107 -0.98 12.90 -9.01
N HIS A 108 -1.45 12.42 -10.17
CA HIS A 108 -1.24 11.04 -10.59
C HIS A 108 0.24 10.70 -10.87
N SER A 109 1.15 11.68 -10.79
CA SER A 109 2.58 11.46 -11.00
C SER A 109 3.30 10.92 -9.75
N GLY A 110 2.58 10.71 -8.64
CA GLY A 110 3.16 10.11 -7.42
C GLY A 110 3.97 11.08 -6.56
N ARG A 111 3.83 12.40 -6.77
CA ARG A 111 4.61 13.40 -6.02
C ARG A 111 4.05 13.61 -4.62
N PHE A 112 4.81 13.20 -3.60
CA PHE A 112 4.46 13.44 -2.19
C PHE A 112 4.58 14.93 -1.85
N VAL A 113 3.56 15.48 -1.20
CA VAL A 113 3.50 16.93 -0.93
C VAL A 113 3.30 17.29 0.53
N VAL A 114 2.77 16.38 1.35
CA VAL A 114 2.61 16.59 2.79
C VAL A 114 2.87 15.26 3.49
N SER A 115 3.78 15.27 4.46
CA SER A 115 3.92 14.21 5.46
C SER A 115 3.41 14.77 6.79
N LYS A 116 2.29 14.25 7.30
CA LYS A 116 1.72 14.63 8.59
C LYS A 116 1.78 13.43 9.52
N LYS A 117 2.27 13.61 10.74
CA LYS A 117 2.10 12.61 11.80
C LYS A 117 0.76 12.88 12.49
N ALA A 118 -0.13 11.88 12.57
CA ALA A 118 -1.37 12.09 13.32
C ALA A 118 -1.08 12.30 14.80
N ASN A 119 -1.72 13.31 15.36
CA ASN A 119 -1.92 13.42 16.79
C ASN A 119 -3.10 12.53 17.22
N HIS A 120 -3.22 12.26 18.51
CA HIS A 120 -4.29 11.41 19.05
C HIS A 120 -5.70 11.91 18.70
N ASP A 121 -5.87 13.23 18.55
CA ASP A 121 -7.15 13.87 18.23
C ASP A 121 -7.47 13.90 16.73
N ASP A 122 -6.53 13.48 15.86
CA ASP A 122 -6.78 13.40 14.43
C ASP A 122 -7.73 12.23 14.15
N GLN A 123 -8.95 12.56 13.73
CA GLN A 123 -10.02 11.60 13.51
C GLN A 123 -9.77 10.82 12.22
N PHE A 124 -9.11 9.67 12.35
CA PHE A 124 -8.68 8.85 11.21
C PHE A 124 -9.78 8.53 10.21
N GLY A 125 -9.51 8.85 8.94
CA GLY A 125 -10.31 8.44 7.82
C GLY A 125 -11.70 9.06 7.85
N LYS A 126 -11.83 10.26 8.44
CA LYS A 126 -13.03 11.09 8.35
C LYS A 126 -12.85 12.14 7.27
N SER A 127 -13.93 12.81 6.87
CA SER A 127 -13.85 13.89 5.89
C SER A 127 -12.86 14.98 6.32
N PRO A 128 -12.02 15.51 5.41
CA PRO A 128 -11.99 15.31 3.96
C PRO A 128 -11.18 14.10 3.48
N GLU A 129 -10.70 13.25 4.39
CA GLU A 129 -9.80 12.13 4.08
C GLU A 129 -10.55 10.91 3.50
N GLY A 130 -11.85 11.01 3.22
CA GLY A 130 -12.58 10.03 2.42
C GLY A 130 -13.47 9.05 3.18
N GLY A 131 -13.58 9.10 4.52
CA GLY A 131 -14.58 8.27 5.22
C GLY A 131 -14.25 6.76 5.29
N PHE A 132 -12.99 6.37 5.16
CA PHE A 132 -12.56 4.98 4.97
C PHE A 132 -12.20 4.22 6.27
N GLY A 133 -12.22 4.91 7.42
CA GLY A 133 -11.66 4.38 8.66
C GLY A 133 -12.27 3.05 9.13
N GLU A 134 -13.60 2.93 9.04
CA GLU A 134 -14.34 1.71 9.42
C GLU A 134 -14.05 0.55 8.46
N LEU A 135 -14.00 0.82 7.16
CA LEU A 135 -13.69 -0.18 6.14
C LEU A 135 -12.31 -0.80 6.40
N VAL A 136 -11.32 0.05 6.69
CA VAL A 136 -9.96 -0.39 7.02
C VAL A 136 -9.92 -1.17 8.33
N SER A 137 -10.54 -0.66 9.40
CA SER A 137 -10.49 -1.33 10.71
C SER A 137 -11.14 -2.72 10.67
N LYS A 138 -12.33 -2.83 10.04
CA LYS A 138 -13.03 -4.09 9.85
C LYS A 138 -12.20 -5.08 9.04
N ASN A 139 -11.60 -4.63 7.93
CA ASN A 139 -10.80 -5.51 7.08
C ASN A 139 -9.53 -6.01 7.79
N ILE A 140 -8.75 -5.08 8.34
CA ILE A 140 -7.48 -5.40 9.01
C ILE A 140 -7.71 -6.31 10.22
N CYS A 141 -8.76 -6.09 11.01
CA CYS A 141 -9.03 -6.89 12.20
C CYS A 141 -9.60 -8.29 11.91
N ASN A 142 -10.31 -8.46 10.80
CA ASN A 142 -10.87 -9.76 10.40
C ASN A 142 -9.87 -10.65 9.63
N GLU A 143 -8.75 -10.11 9.16
CA GLU A 143 -7.74 -10.89 8.45
C GLU A 143 -7.12 -11.94 9.39
N THR A 144 -7.17 -13.23 9.07
CA THR A 144 -6.73 -14.29 10.01
C THR A 144 -5.30 -14.78 9.78
N ARG A 145 -4.52 -14.09 8.94
CA ARG A 145 -3.21 -14.54 8.47
C ARG A 145 -2.04 -13.76 9.05
#